data_AF-A0A9N9H0S3-F1
#
_entry.id   AF-A0A9N9H0S3-F1
#
_cell.length_a   1.000
_cell.length_b   1.000
_cell.length_c   1.000
_cell.angle_alpha   90.00
_cell.angle_beta   90.00
_cell.angle_gamma   90.00
#
_symmetry.space_group_name_H-M   'P 1'
#
loop_
_entity.id
_entity.type
_entity.pdbx_description
1 polymer ?
#
loop_
_entity_poly.entity_id
_entity_poly.type
_entity_poly.pdbx_seq_one_letter_code
_entity_poly.pdbx_strand_id
1 'polypeptide(L)'
;MSEEKIILNIGGIKYETFRSTLTTQPETLLGTIFQDRNEYFKYLVNGTEYFFDRNGKAFYYIMEFYRTGKLLWPIETKESQVTYQQLEEELEYFQINRAKKNSSLTLKTAINTIDRFLSSLEQLIISHYVNFNNGIFLEIQRNNNDQLDSRLIPFREYAYDILSNMEKQIEKHLVHTFSELELKWNCYNYNYSFVINITLSSPLEMLLKSENSQAHIVFTQAPTNTSDEKIILNVGGKKYETFKSTLVAQPETLLGTMFQDRNNCMLHPINGNEYFFDRNSEAFYYIMEFYQTGKHTWPTESGKVTWKQLEEELDYFQIPFKKSTAISSSTLKTARDNCNNIILGFERLILRCCYYLINYIKLEIKNYGIRVIDDINSNRRLNDLKILQMFCSSEFEYPETRIILENIEEHIGNNLVERFSDLGLKWKSDRANYEEYLVITISFSFENVYENFN
;
A
#
# COMPACT_ATOMS: atom_id res chain seq x y z
N MET A 1 -20.17 17.58 -32.59
CA MET A 1 -19.09 17.23 -33.54
C MET A 1 -18.21 16.23 -32.83
N SER A 2 -17.92 15.08 -33.44
CA SER A 2 -17.00 14.09 -32.85
C SER A 2 -15.61 14.72 -32.70
N GLU A 3 -14.98 14.60 -31.53
CA GLU A 3 -13.60 15.06 -31.34
C GLU A 3 -12.65 14.34 -32.32
N GLU A 4 -11.77 15.10 -32.98
CA GLU A 4 -10.77 14.56 -33.91
C GLU A 4 -9.71 13.80 -33.11
N LYS A 5 -9.64 12.48 -33.33
CA LYS A 5 -8.62 11.60 -32.76
C LYS A 5 -7.32 11.72 -33.57
N ILE A 6 -6.21 11.83 -32.86
CA ILE A 6 -4.86 11.97 -33.42
C ILE A 6 -4.00 10.80 -32.94
N ILE A 7 -3.23 10.22 -33.86
CA ILE A 7 -2.23 9.20 -33.57
C ILE A 7 -0.84 9.83 -33.77
N LEU A 8 -0.06 9.91 -32.71
CA LEU A 8 1.34 10.36 -32.71
C LEU A 8 2.25 9.14 -32.60
N ASN A 9 3.04 8.86 -33.64
CA ASN A 9 4.03 7.80 -33.63
C ASN A 9 5.41 8.40 -33.30
N ILE A 10 5.89 8.17 -32.08
CA ILE A 10 7.12 8.76 -31.55
C ILE A 10 8.18 7.68 -31.43
N GLY A 11 9.13 7.63 -32.38
CA GLY A 11 10.19 6.62 -32.41
C GLY A 11 9.67 5.17 -32.41
N GLY A 12 8.48 4.93 -32.98
CA GLY A 12 7.83 3.62 -33.02
C GLY A 12 6.76 3.38 -31.94
N ILE A 13 6.65 4.24 -30.93
CA ILE A 13 5.60 4.16 -29.89
C ILE A 13 4.41 5.03 -30.30
N LYS A 14 3.23 4.44 -30.41
CA LYS A 14 2.01 5.13 -30.79
C LYS A 14 1.26 5.66 -29.57
N TYR A 15 1.01 6.97 -29.57
CA TYR A 15 0.18 7.67 -28.61
C TYR A 15 -1.09 8.13 -29.29
N GLU A 16 -2.23 7.79 -28.70
CA GLU A 16 -3.54 8.20 -29.20
C GLU A 16 -4.14 9.23 -28.24
N THR A 17 -4.63 10.34 -28.79
CA THR A 17 -5.17 11.47 -28.02
C THR A 17 -6.18 12.26 -28.86
N PHE A 18 -6.86 13.22 -28.25
CA PHE A 18 -7.70 14.16 -28.99
C PHE A 18 -6.93 15.42 -29.41
N ARG A 19 -7.38 16.02 -30.51
CA ARG A 19 -6.91 17.34 -30.93
C ARG A 19 -7.05 18.39 -29.84
N SER A 20 -8.19 18.38 -29.12
CA SER A 20 -8.46 19.26 -27.99
C SER A 20 -7.34 19.19 -26.95
N THR A 21 -6.90 17.98 -26.57
CA THR A 21 -5.80 17.72 -25.64
C THR A 21 -4.49 18.41 -26.05
N LEU A 22 -4.08 18.27 -27.32
CA LEU A 22 -2.84 18.89 -27.80
C LEU A 22 -2.95 20.41 -27.88
N THR A 23 -4.13 20.94 -28.22
CA THR A 23 -4.36 22.39 -28.32
C THR A 23 -4.51 23.10 -26.97
N THR A 24 -4.53 22.37 -25.84
CA THR A 24 -4.57 22.97 -24.49
C THR A 24 -3.35 23.84 -24.17
N GLN A 25 -2.21 23.57 -24.81
CA GLN A 25 -0.95 24.32 -24.65
C GLN A 25 -0.57 24.92 -26.00
N PRO A 26 -1.25 25.97 -26.48
CA PRO A 26 -1.13 26.48 -27.85
C PRO A 26 0.28 27.03 -28.19
N GLU A 27 1.12 27.28 -27.20
CA GLU A 27 2.48 27.80 -27.34
C GLU A 27 3.54 26.72 -27.62
N THR A 28 3.21 25.44 -27.46
CA THR A 28 4.14 24.33 -27.70
C THR A 28 4.13 23.92 -29.17
N LEU A 29 5.09 23.07 -29.57
CA LEU A 29 5.18 22.58 -30.95
C LEU A 29 3.88 21.86 -31.38
N LEU A 30 3.41 20.89 -30.60
CA LEU A 30 2.20 20.14 -30.95
C LEU A 30 0.94 21.03 -30.86
N GLY A 31 0.85 21.87 -29.83
CA GLY A 31 -0.27 22.80 -29.71
C GLY A 31 -0.34 23.79 -30.87
N THR A 32 0.80 24.18 -31.43
CA THR A 32 0.87 25.00 -32.65
C THR A 32 0.44 24.20 -33.87
N ILE A 33 1.04 23.02 -34.12
CA ILE A 33 0.76 22.19 -35.31
C ILE A 33 -0.74 21.84 -35.42
N PHE A 34 -1.38 21.54 -34.30
CA PHE A 34 -2.78 21.08 -34.28
C PHE A 34 -3.82 22.19 -34.10
N GLN A 35 -3.46 23.48 -34.20
CA GLN A 35 -4.44 24.57 -34.27
C GLN A 35 -5.17 24.62 -35.62
N ASP A 36 -6.42 25.10 -35.64
CA ASP A 36 -7.26 25.11 -36.86
C ASP A 36 -6.63 25.94 -37.98
N ARG A 37 -5.93 27.01 -37.60
CA ARG A 37 -5.21 27.89 -38.55
C ARG A 37 -4.00 27.24 -39.23
N ASN A 38 -3.57 26.06 -38.77
CA ASN A 38 -2.32 25.42 -39.18
C ASN A 38 -2.51 24.10 -39.93
N GLU A 39 -3.68 23.88 -40.55
CA GLU A 39 -3.99 22.65 -41.31
C GLU A 39 -2.97 22.29 -42.40
N TYR A 40 -2.28 23.28 -42.97
CA TYR A 40 -1.25 23.08 -44.00
C TYR A 40 0.02 22.35 -43.51
N PHE A 41 0.25 22.24 -42.20
CA PHE A 41 1.40 21.52 -41.62
C PHE A 41 1.15 20.01 -41.44
N LYS A 42 -0.04 19.51 -41.80
CA LYS A 42 -0.44 18.11 -41.58
C LYS A 42 0.18 17.17 -42.63
N TYR A 43 1.42 16.74 -42.41
CA TYR A 43 2.01 15.62 -43.18
C TYR A 43 1.71 14.29 -42.47
N LEU A 44 0.63 13.62 -42.90
CA LEU A 44 0.27 12.30 -42.40
C LEU A 44 1.14 11.22 -43.07
N VAL A 45 1.76 10.36 -42.27
CA VAL A 45 2.35 9.11 -42.77
C VAL A 45 1.20 8.12 -42.98
N ASN A 46 1.08 7.58 -44.20
CA ASN A 46 0.02 6.64 -44.61
C ASN A 46 -1.43 7.15 -44.40
N GLY A 47 -1.63 8.45 -44.20
CA GLY A 47 -2.96 9.06 -44.02
C GLY A 47 -3.59 8.87 -42.64
N THR A 48 -2.90 8.25 -41.67
CA THR A 48 -3.51 7.88 -40.37
C THR A 48 -2.74 8.33 -39.14
N GLU A 49 -1.44 8.64 -39.24
CA GLU A 49 -0.61 8.99 -38.08
C GLU A 49 0.44 10.07 -38.40
N TYR A 50 0.87 10.79 -37.36
CA TYR A 50 1.95 11.78 -37.40
C TYR A 50 3.22 11.18 -36.80
N PHE A 51 4.28 11.08 -37.59
CA PHE A 51 5.54 10.47 -37.17
C PHE A 51 6.56 11.50 -36.70
N PHE A 52 7.18 11.23 -35.55
CA PHE A 52 8.30 11.98 -35.00
C PHE A 52 9.43 11.02 -34.63
N ASP A 53 10.60 11.20 -35.23
CA ASP A 53 11.78 10.39 -34.93
C ASP A 53 12.47 10.85 -33.64
N ARG A 54 11.80 10.60 -32.51
CA ARG A 54 12.14 11.10 -31.16
C ARG A 54 12.00 9.99 -30.12
N ASN A 55 12.40 10.25 -28.88
CA ASN A 55 12.35 9.25 -27.82
C ASN A 55 10.90 8.98 -27.36
N GLY A 56 10.30 7.91 -27.87
CA GLY A 56 8.94 7.51 -27.54
C GLY A 56 8.70 7.26 -26.06
N LYS A 57 9.71 6.81 -25.28
CA LYS A 57 9.54 6.58 -23.84
C LYS A 57 9.53 7.88 -23.06
N ALA A 58 10.40 8.82 -23.40
CA ALA A 58 10.40 10.16 -22.81
C ALA A 58 9.14 10.95 -23.17
N PHE A 59 8.58 10.70 -24.36
CA PHE A 59 7.34 11.32 -24.81
C PHE A 59 6.13 11.03 -23.92
N TYR A 60 6.12 9.93 -23.16
CA TYR A 60 5.08 9.67 -22.15
C TYR A 60 4.90 10.88 -21.22
N TYR A 61 5.99 11.45 -20.71
CA TYR A 61 5.96 12.60 -19.80
C TYR A 61 5.47 13.88 -20.52
N ILE A 62 5.77 14.02 -21.81
CA ILE A 62 5.29 15.11 -22.66
C ILE A 62 3.77 15.00 -22.84
N MET A 63 3.26 13.79 -23.11
CA MET A 63 1.83 13.55 -23.29
C MET A 63 1.04 13.80 -22.00
N GLU A 64 1.55 13.35 -20.85
CA GLU A 64 0.93 13.62 -19.55
C GLU A 64 0.89 15.14 -19.23
N PHE A 65 1.86 15.91 -19.71
CA PHE A 65 1.81 17.36 -19.61
C PHE A 65 0.63 17.97 -20.39
N TYR A 66 0.30 17.48 -21.58
CA TYR A 66 -0.88 17.97 -22.32
C TYR A 66 -2.21 17.54 -21.67
N ARG A 67 -2.26 16.36 -21.04
CA ARG A 67 -3.47 15.88 -20.35
C ARG A 67 -3.76 16.63 -19.05
N THR A 68 -2.72 16.90 -18.27
CA THR A 68 -2.86 17.41 -16.89
C THR A 68 -2.46 18.87 -16.72
N GLY A 69 -1.75 19.45 -17.69
CA GLY A 69 -1.05 20.73 -17.56
C GLY A 69 0.18 20.68 -16.65
N LYS A 70 0.52 19.52 -16.06
CA LYS A 70 1.61 19.34 -15.09
C LYS A 70 2.73 18.51 -15.71
N LEU A 71 3.96 19.03 -15.65
CA LEU A 71 5.14 18.26 -16.07
C LEU A 71 5.55 17.24 -15.00
N LEU A 72 5.60 15.96 -15.37
CA LEU A 72 6.13 14.87 -14.56
C LEU A 72 7.62 14.68 -14.85
N TRP A 73 8.37 14.18 -13.87
CA TRP A 73 9.80 13.91 -14.00
C TRP A 73 10.09 12.43 -13.73
N PRO A 74 11.01 11.81 -14.47
CA PRO A 74 11.44 10.45 -14.19
C PRO A 74 12.10 10.39 -12.81
N ILE A 75 11.72 9.39 -12.02
CA ILE A 75 12.36 9.11 -10.72
C ILE A 75 13.65 8.33 -11.01
N GLU A 76 14.76 8.71 -10.39
CA GLU A 76 16.04 7.98 -10.51
C GLU A 76 15.96 6.66 -9.74
N THR A 77 15.36 5.64 -10.35
CA THR A 77 15.41 4.25 -9.89
C THR A 77 16.12 3.38 -10.93
N LYS A 78 16.62 2.21 -10.51
CA LYS A 78 17.24 1.23 -11.43
C LYS A 78 16.29 0.73 -12.54
N GLU A 79 15.00 0.99 -12.41
CA GLU A 79 13.94 0.55 -13.34
C GLU A 79 13.44 1.68 -14.25
N SER A 80 13.83 2.94 -13.99
CA SER A 80 13.40 4.07 -14.83
C SER A 80 14.01 3.96 -16.23
N GLN A 81 13.14 3.90 -17.23
CA GLN A 81 13.54 3.71 -18.63
C GLN A 81 13.94 5.00 -19.34
N VAL A 82 13.87 6.15 -18.65
CA VAL A 82 14.13 7.49 -19.19
C VAL A 82 14.91 8.30 -18.16
N THR A 83 16.04 8.89 -18.57
CA THR A 83 16.83 9.77 -17.72
C THR A 83 16.29 11.20 -17.72
N TYR A 84 16.66 12.01 -16.73
CA TYR A 84 16.33 13.44 -16.70
C TYR A 84 16.80 14.15 -17.98
N GLN A 85 18.04 13.89 -18.41
CA GLN A 85 18.61 14.47 -19.62
C GLN A 85 17.79 14.11 -20.86
N GLN A 86 17.37 12.85 -21.02
CA GLN A 86 16.57 12.41 -22.16
C GLN A 86 15.20 13.12 -22.21
N LEU A 87 14.54 13.31 -21.05
CA LEU A 87 13.30 14.08 -21.01
C LEU A 87 13.55 15.56 -21.31
N GLU A 88 14.66 16.11 -20.82
CA GLU A 88 15.02 17.52 -21.03
C GLU A 88 15.25 17.86 -22.51
N GLU A 89 15.89 16.96 -23.25
CA GLU A 89 16.07 17.05 -24.70
C GLU A 89 14.72 17.01 -25.45
N GLU A 90 13.75 16.22 -24.98
CA GLU A 90 12.41 16.20 -25.59
C GLU A 90 11.58 17.46 -25.24
N LEU A 91 11.68 17.97 -24.02
CA LEU A 91 11.01 19.22 -23.64
C LEU A 91 11.45 20.40 -24.51
N GLU A 92 12.74 20.45 -24.84
CA GLU A 92 13.29 21.45 -25.75
C GLU A 92 12.75 21.27 -27.18
N TYR A 93 12.77 20.03 -27.70
CA TYR A 93 12.26 19.74 -29.04
C TYR A 93 10.77 20.10 -29.18
N PHE A 94 9.93 19.72 -28.21
CA PHE A 94 8.50 20.03 -28.22
C PHE A 94 8.17 21.47 -27.77
N GLN A 95 9.19 22.29 -27.54
CA GLN A 95 9.08 23.72 -27.21
C GLN A 95 8.27 23.99 -25.93
N ILE A 96 8.45 23.16 -24.91
CA ILE A 96 7.79 23.32 -23.61
C ILE A 96 8.66 24.22 -22.72
N ASN A 97 8.24 25.48 -22.51
CA ASN A 97 9.03 26.50 -21.83
C ASN A 97 9.33 26.18 -20.33
N ARG A 98 10.62 26.21 -19.95
CA ARG A 98 11.15 25.97 -18.58
C ARG A 98 10.92 27.15 -17.61
N ALA A 99 10.93 28.40 -18.09
CA ALA A 99 11.05 29.60 -17.25
C ALA A 99 9.79 29.95 -16.43
N LYS A 100 8.60 29.51 -16.85
CA LYS A 100 7.39 29.55 -16.00
C LYS A 100 7.41 28.49 -14.87
N LYS A 101 8.46 27.65 -14.78
CA LYS A 101 8.46 26.37 -14.03
C LYS A 101 9.72 26.06 -13.20
N ASN A 102 10.76 26.89 -13.13
CA ASN A 102 11.90 26.62 -12.22
C ASN A 102 11.55 26.83 -10.73
N SER A 103 10.55 27.65 -10.41
CA SER A 103 9.91 27.61 -9.08
C SER A 103 9.13 26.31 -8.84
N SER A 104 8.70 25.62 -9.90
CA SER A 104 7.98 24.35 -9.83
C SER A 104 8.88 23.13 -9.72
N LEU A 105 10.10 23.10 -10.28
CA LEU A 105 10.96 21.89 -10.18
C LEU A 105 11.55 21.75 -8.78
N THR A 106 12.19 22.79 -8.23
CA THR A 106 12.73 22.75 -6.86
C THR A 106 11.61 22.52 -5.85
N LEU A 107 10.45 23.10 -6.07
CA LEU A 107 9.24 22.85 -5.28
C LEU A 107 8.73 21.42 -5.46
N LYS A 108 8.73 20.85 -6.67
CA LYS A 108 8.33 19.46 -6.92
C LYS A 108 9.30 18.47 -6.31
N THR A 109 10.61 18.74 -6.35
CA THR A 109 11.62 17.92 -5.69
C THR A 109 11.44 17.97 -4.19
N ALA A 110 11.23 19.16 -3.61
CA ALA A 110 10.93 19.31 -2.19
C ALA A 110 9.63 18.60 -1.79
N ILE A 111 8.55 18.76 -2.57
CA ILE A 111 7.26 18.07 -2.37
C ILE A 111 7.46 16.56 -2.43
N ASN A 112 8.16 16.04 -3.44
CA ASN A 112 8.40 14.61 -3.58
C ASN A 112 9.23 14.06 -2.40
N THR A 113 10.25 14.80 -1.94
CA THR A 113 11.01 14.42 -0.75
C THR A 113 10.13 14.38 0.49
N ILE A 114 9.23 15.36 0.67
CA ILE A 114 8.28 15.41 1.78
C ILE A 114 7.26 14.27 1.69
N ASP A 115 6.69 14.02 0.51
CA ASP A 115 5.73 12.95 0.25
C ASP A 115 6.34 11.57 0.51
N ARG A 116 7.61 11.37 0.13
CA ARG A 116 8.34 10.14 0.45
C ARG A 116 8.59 10.00 1.96
N PHE A 117 8.93 11.10 2.65
CA PHE A 117 9.10 11.07 4.11
C PHE A 117 7.79 10.74 4.83
N LEU A 118 6.68 11.35 4.40
CA LEU A 118 5.34 11.05 4.90
C LEU A 118 4.96 9.60 4.66
N SER A 119 5.17 9.08 3.45
CA SER A 119 4.94 7.67 3.13
C SER A 119 5.74 6.75 4.05
N SER A 120 7.02 7.06 4.32
CA SER A 120 7.84 6.28 5.25
C SER A 120 7.29 6.31 6.69
N LEU A 121 6.77 7.44 7.16
CA LEU A 121 6.12 7.54 8.47
C LEU A 121 4.79 6.76 8.51
N GLU A 122 3.99 6.80 7.45
CA GLU A 122 2.75 6.02 7.33
C GLU A 122 3.04 4.52 7.36
N GLN A 123 4.02 4.05 6.59
CA GLN A 123 4.47 2.66 6.61
C GLN A 123 5.07 2.28 7.96
N LEU A 124 5.72 3.24 8.63
CA LEU A 124 6.18 3.06 10.00
C LEU A 124 5.01 2.75 10.92
N ILE A 125 4.02 3.63 10.96
CA ILE A 125 2.83 3.50 11.79
C ILE A 125 2.09 2.19 11.50
N ILE A 126 1.85 1.87 10.22
CA ILE A 126 1.14 0.66 9.82
C ILE A 126 1.88 -0.58 10.31
N SER A 127 3.19 -0.68 10.08
CA SER A 127 3.92 -1.89 10.46
C SER A 127 4.03 -2.07 11.99
N HIS A 128 4.11 -1.00 12.78
CA HIS A 128 4.00 -1.14 14.24
C HIS A 128 2.58 -1.60 14.63
N TYR A 129 1.56 -0.97 14.05
CA TYR A 129 0.16 -1.26 14.39
C TYR A 129 -0.26 -2.70 14.07
N VAL A 130 0.05 -3.22 12.89
CA VAL A 130 -0.28 -4.63 12.51
C VAL A 130 0.45 -5.66 13.35
N ASN A 131 1.53 -5.25 14.01
CA ASN A 131 2.29 -6.06 14.93
C ASN A 131 1.88 -5.80 16.38
N PHE A 132 0.69 -5.25 16.63
CA PHE A 132 0.17 -4.96 17.96
C PHE A 132 1.04 -3.99 18.77
N ASN A 133 1.91 -3.20 18.14
CA ASN A 133 2.62 -2.11 18.77
C ASN A 133 1.87 -0.79 18.50
N ASN A 134 1.14 -0.31 19.51
CA ASN A 134 0.32 0.91 19.43
C ASN A 134 1.02 2.16 20.01
N GLY A 135 2.30 2.05 20.36
CA GLY A 135 3.12 3.14 20.89
C GLY A 135 4.47 3.21 20.17
N ILE A 136 4.71 4.30 19.45
CA ILE A 136 5.93 4.49 18.65
C ILE A 136 6.72 5.65 19.26
N PHE A 137 7.99 5.40 19.53
CA PHE A 137 8.96 6.39 19.95
C PHE A 137 9.98 6.62 18.83
N LEU A 138 10.13 7.86 18.38
CA LEU A 138 11.16 8.25 17.42
C LEU A 138 12.01 9.37 17.99
N GLU A 139 13.32 9.24 17.82
CA GLU A 139 14.27 10.31 18.09
C GLU A 139 15.02 10.65 16.79
N ILE A 140 14.94 11.91 16.36
CA ILE A 140 15.59 12.41 15.15
C ILE A 140 16.51 13.56 15.54
N GLN A 141 17.82 13.29 15.54
CA GLN A 141 18.84 14.25 15.87
C GLN A 141 19.37 14.93 14.61
N ARG A 142 19.86 16.17 14.77
CA ARG A 142 20.42 16.94 13.65
C ARG A 142 21.69 16.33 13.06
N ASN A 143 22.57 15.80 13.90
CA ASN A 143 23.93 15.40 13.51
C ASN A 143 24.22 13.90 13.72
N ASN A 144 23.30 13.14 14.33
CA ASN A 144 23.53 11.74 14.65
C ASN A 144 22.23 10.92 14.69
N ASN A 145 21.94 10.22 13.59
CA ASN A 145 20.73 9.43 13.41
C ASN A 145 21.06 7.93 13.34
N ASP A 146 21.95 7.46 14.21
CA ASP A 146 22.41 6.06 14.22
C ASP A 146 21.35 5.06 14.72
N GLN A 147 20.37 5.51 15.50
CA GLN A 147 19.24 4.70 15.99
C GLN A 147 17.94 4.94 15.22
N LEU A 148 18.03 5.56 14.04
CA LEU A 148 16.86 5.86 13.23
C LEU A 148 16.25 4.57 12.66
N ASP A 149 14.93 4.45 12.73
CA ASP A 149 14.21 3.34 12.11
C ASP A 149 14.63 3.14 10.65
N SER A 150 14.79 1.88 10.24
CA SER A 150 15.25 1.51 8.90
C SER A 150 14.49 2.18 7.75
N ARG A 151 13.18 2.43 7.93
CA ARG A 151 12.29 3.09 6.95
C ARG A 151 12.59 4.57 6.78
N LEU A 152 13.23 5.19 7.78
CA LEU A 152 13.59 6.60 7.81
C LEU A 152 15.07 6.85 7.47
N ILE A 153 15.91 5.80 7.39
CA ILE A 153 17.32 5.90 6.98
C ILE A 153 17.53 6.71 5.68
N PRO A 154 16.71 6.58 4.62
CA PRO A 154 16.90 7.38 3.40
C PRO A 154 16.86 8.90 3.64
N PHE A 155 16.28 9.34 4.75
CA PHE A 155 16.08 10.73 5.15
C PHE A 155 17.05 11.17 6.25
N ARG A 156 18.03 10.34 6.62
CA ARG A 156 18.97 10.57 7.74
C ARG A 156 19.55 11.98 7.77
N GLU A 157 19.92 12.52 6.61
CA GLU A 157 20.59 13.81 6.45
C GLU A 157 19.64 15.02 6.51
N TYR A 158 18.33 14.84 6.32
CA TYR A 158 17.38 15.94 6.14
C TYR A 158 16.05 15.76 6.89
N ALA A 159 15.84 14.66 7.61
CA ALA A 159 14.66 14.44 8.45
C ALA A 159 14.50 15.52 9.52
N TYR A 160 15.61 15.93 10.14
CA TYR A 160 15.61 17.03 11.12
C TYR A 160 15.16 18.34 10.49
N ASP A 161 15.63 18.66 9.28
CA ASP A 161 15.26 19.89 8.58
C ASP A 161 13.80 19.83 8.08
N ILE A 162 13.32 18.67 7.62
CA ILE A 162 11.91 18.47 7.27
C ILE A 162 11.04 18.76 8.50
N LEU A 163 11.33 18.16 9.65
CA LEU A 163 10.56 18.37 10.87
C LEU A 163 10.65 19.82 11.36
N SER A 164 11.83 20.43 11.31
CA SER A 164 12.02 21.83 11.67
C SER A 164 11.12 22.79 10.89
N ASN A 165 10.77 22.45 9.64
CA ASN A 165 9.97 23.29 8.77
C ASN A 165 8.49 22.87 8.67
N MET A 166 8.18 21.58 8.88
CA MET A 166 6.90 20.98 8.47
C MET A 166 6.23 20.12 9.56
N GLU A 167 6.74 20.08 10.80
CA GLU A 167 6.23 19.18 11.85
C GLU A 167 4.71 19.30 12.07
N LYS A 168 4.16 20.52 12.12
CA LYS A 168 2.72 20.74 12.32
C LYS A 168 1.87 20.26 11.15
N GLN A 169 2.39 20.35 9.92
CA GLN A 169 1.72 19.88 8.71
C GLN A 169 1.74 18.34 8.65
N ILE A 170 2.86 17.74 9.04
CA ILE A 170 3.02 16.29 9.14
C ILE A 170 2.08 15.73 10.22
N GLU A 171 2.04 16.34 11.40
CA GLU A 171 1.10 16.01 12.48
C GLU A 171 -0.34 16.01 11.95
N LYS A 172 -0.77 17.12 11.34
CA LYS A 172 -2.13 17.26 10.81
C LYS A 172 -2.46 16.19 9.78
N HIS A 173 -1.53 15.87 8.88
CA HIS A 173 -1.70 14.84 7.86
C HIS A 173 -1.86 13.47 8.50
N LEU A 174 -0.94 13.07 9.38
CA LEU A 174 -0.96 11.73 10.00
C LEU A 174 -2.18 11.53 10.92
N VAL A 175 -2.53 12.53 11.74
CA VAL A 175 -3.74 12.48 12.58
C VAL A 175 -5.00 12.35 11.73
N HIS A 176 -5.05 13.01 10.56
CA HIS A 176 -6.17 12.85 9.64
C HIS A 176 -6.20 11.47 8.98
N THR A 177 -5.07 11.01 8.43
CA THR A 177 -4.93 9.72 7.74
C THR A 177 -5.34 8.56 8.66
N PHE A 178 -4.88 8.58 9.92
CA PHE A 178 -5.13 7.52 10.91
C PHE A 178 -6.19 7.92 11.96
N SER A 179 -7.14 8.78 11.59
CA SER A 179 -8.18 9.28 12.52
C SER A 179 -9.07 8.16 13.09
N GLU A 180 -9.35 7.11 12.31
CA GLU A 180 -10.10 5.93 12.78
C GLU A 180 -9.36 5.12 13.84
N LEU A 181 -8.02 5.21 13.87
CA LEU A 181 -7.18 4.55 14.87
C LEU A 181 -6.85 5.50 16.04
N GLU A 182 -7.54 6.64 16.12
CA GLU A 182 -7.39 7.69 17.13
C GLU A 182 -5.93 8.11 17.35
N LEU A 183 -5.17 8.24 16.26
CA LEU A 183 -3.74 8.60 16.33
C LEU A 183 -3.54 9.91 17.09
N LYS A 184 -2.66 9.88 18.09
CA LYS A 184 -2.17 11.05 18.82
C LYS A 184 -0.68 11.21 18.55
N TRP A 185 -0.30 12.44 18.18
CA TRP A 185 1.06 12.83 17.88
C TRP A 185 1.54 13.83 18.94
N ASN A 186 2.63 13.50 19.64
CA ASN A 186 3.26 14.39 20.60
C ASN A 186 4.73 14.57 20.23
N CYS A 187 5.10 15.77 19.81
CA CYS A 187 6.46 16.08 19.37
C CYS A 187 7.04 17.22 20.21
N TYR A 188 8.28 17.04 20.64
CA TYR A 188 9.06 18.08 21.33
C TYR A 188 10.46 18.16 20.74
N ASN A 189 10.94 19.39 20.54
CA ASN A 189 12.31 19.65 20.13
C ASN A 189 13.13 20.05 21.34
N TYR A 190 14.18 19.30 21.63
CA TYR A 190 15.12 19.58 22.70
C TYR A 190 16.54 19.20 22.28
N ASN A 191 17.54 20.05 22.58
CA ASN A 191 18.95 19.81 22.28
C ASN A 191 19.25 19.36 20.82
N TYR A 192 18.64 20.02 19.82
CA TYR A 192 18.79 19.66 18.40
C TYR A 192 18.32 18.24 18.08
N SER A 193 17.35 17.74 18.84
CA SER A 193 16.68 16.46 18.65
C SER A 193 15.17 16.66 18.68
N PHE A 194 14.48 16.10 17.69
CA PHE A 194 13.05 15.92 17.72
C PHE A 194 12.73 14.58 18.35
N VAL A 195 11.97 14.60 19.43
CA VAL A 195 11.45 13.41 20.06
C VAL A 195 9.95 13.36 19.81
N ILE A 196 9.51 12.29 19.16
CA ILE A 196 8.14 12.10 18.69
C ILE A 196 7.58 10.85 19.36
N ASN A 197 6.47 11.01 20.07
CA ASN A 197 5.66 9.91 20.58
C ASN A 197 4.35 9.84 19.78
N ILE A 198 4.12 8.71 19.13
CA ILE A 198 2.88 8.42 18.42
C ILE A 198 2.15 7.34 19.21
N THR A 199 0.87 7.55 19.50
CA THR A 199 0.02 6.55 20.16
C THR A 199 -1.25 6.33 19.35
N LEU A 200 -1.71 5.08 19.28
CA LEU A 200 -2.93 4.68 18.56
C LEU A 200 -3.85 3.87 19.48
N SER A 201 -5.13 3.75 19.11
CA SER A 201 -6.06 2.80 19.75
C SER A 201 -5.52 1.38 19.64
N SER A 202 -5.84 0.53 20.61
CA SER A 202 -5.38 -0.87 20.60
C SER A 202 -5.89 -1.61 19.35
N PRO A 203 -5.00 -2.25 18.56
CA PRO A 203 -5.39 -3.10 17.45
C PRO A 203 -6.32 -4.23 17.87
N LEU A 204 -6.08 -4.81 19.06
CA LEU A 204 -6.93 -5.87 19.61
C LEU A 204 -8.35 -5.37 19.91
N GLU A 205 -8.49 -4.22 20.56
CA GLU A 205 -9.81 -3.63 20.82
C GLU A 205 -10.56 -3.31 19.52
N MET A 206 -9.84 -2.84 18.50
CA MET A 206 -10.41 -2.55 17.19
C MET A 206 -10.88 -3.83 16.48
N LEU A 207 -10.10 -4.92 16.56
CA LEU A 207 -10.50 -6.22 16.04
C LEU A 207 -11.77 -6.74 16.72
N LEU A 208 -11.83 -6.70 18.04
CA LEU A 208 -13.00 -7.14 18.82
C LEU A 208 -14.25 -6.30 18.52
N LYS A 209 -14.10 -4.99 18.29
CA LYS A 209 -15.20 -4.11 17.85
C LYS A 209 -15.67 -4.43 16.43
N SER A 210 -14.75 -4.81 15.53
CA SER A 210 -15.06 -5.13 14.13
C SER A 210 -15.84 -6.44 13.94
N GLU A 211 -15.68 -7.41 14.83
CA GLU A 211 -16.40 -8.69 14.78
C GLU A 211 -17.91 -8.54 15.05
N ASN A 212 -18.30 -7.49 15.77
CA ASN A 212 -19.71 -7.12 15.99
C ASN A 212 -20.32 -6.32 14.83
N SER A 213 -19.54 -6.00 13.79
CA SER A 213 -19.95 -5.15 12.67
C SER A 213 -19.64 -5.80 11.32
N GLN A 214 -20.02 -7.07 11.13
CA GLN A 214 -20.02 -7.64 9.78
C GLN A 214 -21.24 -7.16 9.00
N ALA A 215 -21.12 -5.97 8.39
CA ALA A 215 -21.88 -5.67 7.19
C ALA A 215 -21.30 -6.53 6.06
N HIS A 216 -21.96 -7.67 5.80
CA HIS A 216 -21.76 -8.43 4.59
C HIS A 216 -21.93 -7.52 3.37
N ILE A 217 -20.86 -7.29 2.60
CA ILE A 217 -21.04 -7.01 1.18
C ILE A 217 -21.36 -8.36 0.55
N VAL A 218 -22.65 -8.65 0.48
CA VAL A 218 -23.17 -9.78 -0.29
C VAL A 218 -22.94 -9.45 -1.75
N PHE A 219 -22.12 -10.25 -2.43
CA PHE A 219 -22.14 -10.32 -3.88
C PHE A 219 -23.44 -11.00 -4.30
N THR A 220 -24.51 -10.23 -4.49
CA THR A 220 -25.61 -10.68 -5.33
C THR A 220 -25.30 -10.29 -6.76
N GLN A 221 -24.90 -11.27 -7.56
CA GLN A 221 -25.66 -11.63 -8.76
C GLN A 221 -25.19 -12.98 -9.31
N ALA A 222 -26.17 -13.85 -9.53
CA ALA A 222 -25.99 -15.07 -10.31
C ALA A 222 -25.62 -14.70 -11.76
N PRO A 223 -24.83 -15.53 -12.47
CA PRO A 223 -24.55 -15.30 -13.86
C PRO A 223 -25.85 -15.44 -14.67
N THR A 224 -26.35 -14.33 -15.19
CA THR A 224 -27.35 -14.39 -16.26
C THR A 224 -26.63 -14.87 -17.51
N ASN A 225 -26.94 -16.10 -17.92
CA ASN A 225 -26.57 -16.69 -19.19
C ASN A 225 -27.05 -15.81 -20.36
N THR A 226 -26.20 -14.89 -20.79
CA THR A 226 -26.20 -14.24 -22.11
C THR A 226 -24.75 -14.24 -22.55
N SER A 227 -24.47 -14.55 -23.82
CA SER A 227 -23.12 -14.54 -24.39
C SER A 227 -22.36 -13.28 -23.95
N ASP A 228 -21.36 -13.44 -23.08
CA ASP A 228 -20.72 -12.31 -22.42
C ASP A 228 -19.94 -11.48 -23.45
N GLU A 229 -20.42 -10.25 -23.69
CA GLU A 229 -19.92 -9.38 -24.73
C GLU A 229 -18.51 -8.91 -24.38
N LYS A 230 -17.55 -9.14 -25.29
CA LYS A 230 -16.17 -8.69 -25.13
C LYS A 230 -16.03 -7.22 -25.52
N ILE A 231 -15.54 -6.42 -24.58
CA ILE A 231 -15.33 -4.98 -24.71
C ILE A 231 -13.83 -4.70 -24.80
N ILE A 232 -13.47 -3.73 -25.63
CA ILE A 232 -12.11 -3.20 -25.73
C ILE A 232 -12.11 -1.76 -25.22
N LEU A 233 -11.40 -1.49 -24.13
CA LEU A 233 -11.15 -0.15 -23.60
C LEU A 233 -9.78 0.32 -24.09
N ASN A 234 -9.76 1.23 -25.05
CA ASN A 234 -8.55 1.85 -25.54
C ASN A 234 -8.24 3.09 -24.70
N VAL A 235 -7.31 2.95 -23.76
CA VAL A 235 -6.93 4.02 -22.83
C VAL A 235 -5.58 4.58 -23.25
N GLY A 236 -5.56 5.82 -23.73
CA GLY A 236 -4.36 6.52 -24.17
C GLY A 236 -3.55 5.78 -25.25
N GLY A 237 -4.20 4.92 -26.05
CA GLY A 237 -3.57 4.07 -27.09
C GLY A 237 -3.30 2.62 -26.66
N LYS A 238 -3.41 2.29 -25.37
CA LYS A 238 -3.25 0.92 -24.85
C LYS A 238 -4.62 0.25 -24.76
N LYS A 239 -4.77 -0.93 -25.39
CA LYS A 239 -6.03 -1.67 -25.41
C LYS A 239 -6.13 -2.64 -24.24
N TYR A 240 -7.17 -2.49 -23.44
CA TYR A 240 -7.57 -3.38 -22.37
C TYR A 240 -8.80 -4.16 -22.82
N GLU A 241 -8.71 -5.49 -22.81
CA GLU A 241 -9.82 -6.35 -23.19
C GLU A 241 -10.47 -6.94 -21.94
N THR A 242 -11.80 -6.86 -21.86
CA THR A 242 -12.56 -7.39 -20.73
C THR A 242 -13.97 -7.79 -21.17
N PHE A 243 -14.77 -8.28 -20.23
CA PHE A 243 -16.16 -8.63 -20.45
C PHE A 243 -17.10 -7.56 -19.90
N LYS A 244 -18.26 -7.39 -20.55
CA LYS A 244 -19.31 -6.47 -20.08
C LYS A 244 -19.74 -6.79 -18.64
N SER A 245 -19.84 -8.07 -18.30
CA SER A 245 -20.12 -8.52 -16.94
C SER A 245 -19.13 -8.00 -15.89
N THR A 246 -17.84 -7.91 -16.24
CA THR A 246 -16.77 -7.45 -15.33
C THR A 246 -16.94 -5.99 -14.96
N LEU A 247 -17.36 -5.15 -15.91
CA LEU A 247 -17.58 -3.72 -15.66
C LEU A 247 -18.89 -3.48 -14.90
N VAL A 248 -19.98 -4.14 -15.34
CA VAL A 248 -21.32 -4.00 -14.78
C VAL A 248 -21.42 -4.49 -13.33
N ALA A 249 -20.49 -5.35 -12.89
CA ALA A 249 -20.38 -5.83 -11.51
C ALA A 249 -20.13 -4.72 -10.47
N GLN A 250 -19.66 -3.53 -10.89
CA GLN A 250 -19.43 -2.36 -10.03
C GLN A 250 -20.30 -1.18 -10.50
N PRO A 251 -21.64 -1.25 -10.36
CA PRO A 251 -22.58 -0.33 -11.02
C PRO A 251 -22.44 1.14 -10.60
N GLU A 252 -21.86 1.42 -9.44
CA GLU A 252 -21.62 2.76 -8.89
C GLU A 252 -20.44 3.51 -9.52
N THR A 253 -19.62 2.81 -10.30
CA THR A 253 -18.44 3.38 -10.97
C THR A 253 -18.79 3.93 -12.37
N LEU A 254 -17.90 4.73 -12.97
CA LEU A 254 -18.11 5.29 -14.30
C LEU A 254 -18.33 4.20 -15.36
N LEU A 255 -17.43 3.20 -15.45
CA LEU A 255 -17.56 2.15 -16.46
C LEU A 255 -18.72 1.22 -16.13
N GLY A 256 -18.92 0.87 -14.86
CA GLY A 256 -20.05 0.05 -14.46
C GLY A 256 -21.40 0.70 -14.75
N THR A 257 -21.51 2.03 -14.60
CA THR A 257 -22.69 2.79 -15.04
C THR A 257 -22.78 2.82 -16.57
N MET A 258 -21.69 3.15 -17.26
CA MET A 258 -21.63 3.31 -18.72
C MET A 258 -22.12 2.05 -19.47
N PHE A 259 -21.75 0.86 -19.00
CA PHE A 259 -22.07 -0.41 -19.65
C PHE A 259 -23.34 -1.10 -19.13
N GLN A 260 -24.15 -0.44 -18.29
CA GLN A 260 -25.49 -0.95 -17.97
C GLN A 260 -26.37 -0.99 -19.22
N ASP A 261 -27.26 -1.99 -19.32
CA ASP A 261 -28.15 -2.13 -20.49
C ASP A 261 -29.01 -0.89 -20.75
N ARG A 262 -29.42 -0.19 -19.68
CA ARG A 262 -30.18 1.08 -19.78
C ARG A 262 -29.41 2.20 -20.49
N ASN A 263 -28.09 2.12 -20.57
CA ASN A 263 -27.21 3.15 -21.12
C ASN A 263 -26.62 2.79 -22.49
N ASN A 264 -26.99 1.63 -23.07
CA ASN A 264 -26.48 1.18 -24.37
C ASN A 264 -26.64 2.21 -25.50
N CYS A 265 -27.68 3.07 -25.46
CA CYS A 265 -27.91 4.10 -26.47
C CYS A 265 -26.90 5.26 -26.44
N MET A 266 -26.14 5.41 -25.36
CA MET A 266 -25.10 6.44 -25.21
C MET A 266 -23.71 5.95 -25.61
N LEU A 267 -23.60 4.65 -25.94
CA LEU A 267 -22.35 4.02 -26.33
C LEU A 267 -22.05 4.30 -27.80
N HIS A 268 -20.82 4.75 -28.07
CA HIS A 268 -20.34 5.04 -29.42
C HIS A 268 -19.05 4.25 -29.69
N PRO A 269 -19.13 2.91 -29.82
CA PRO A 269 -17.97 2.09 -30.05
C PRO A 269 -17.39 2.30 -31.45
N ILE A 270 -16.06 2.29 -31.53
CA ILE A 270 -15.30 2.12 -32.76
C ILE A 270 -15.31 0.63 -33.09
N ASN A 271 -15.52 0.27 -34.36
CA ASN A 271 -15.53 -1.12 -34.84
C ASN A 271 -16.50 -2.06 -34.09
N GLY A 272 -17.55 -1.50 -33.47
CA GLY A 272 -18.61 -2.26 -32.80
C GLY A 272 -18.34 -2.64 -31.35
N ASN A 273 -17.10 -2.57 -30.83
CA ASN A 273 -16.80 -2.91 -29.43
C ASN A 273 -15.61 -2.18 -28.78
N GLU A 274 -14.99 -1.20 -29.45
CA GLU A 274 -13.84 -0.45 -28.91
C GLU A 274 -14.23 0.95 -28.41
N TYR A 275 -13.87 1.28 -27.17
CA TYR A 275 -14.19 2.55 -26.50
C TYR A 275 -12.92 3.29 -26.12
N PHE A 276 -12.78 4.53 -26.57
CA PHE A 276 -11.55 5.30 -26.38
C PHE A 276 -11.64 6.28 -25.19
N PHE A 277 -10.59 6.29 -24.37
CA PHE A 277 -10.40 7.20 -23.24
C PHE A 277 -9.04 7.86 -23.34
N ASP A 278 -8.97 9.19 -23.46
CA ASP A 278 -7.71 9.93 -23.46
C ASP A 278 -7.16 10.14 -22.04
N ARG A 279 -6.83 9.02 -21.38
CA ARG A 279 -6.40 8.93 -19.97
C ARG A 279 -5.06 8.22 -19.83
N ASN A 280 -4.48 8.24 -18.63
CA ASN A 280 -3.21 7.58 -18.34
C ASN A 280 -3.36 6.05 -18.36
N SER A 281 -2.79 5.41 -19.38
CA SER A 281 -2.92 3.97 -19.58
C SER A 281 -2.18 3.13 -18.54
N GLU A 282 -1.04 3.59 -18.02
CA GLU A 282 -0.30 2.84 -16.99
C GLU A 282 -1.04 2.89 -15.65
N ALA A 283 -1.67 4.02 -15.29
CA ALA A 283 -2.53 4.10 -14.11
C ALA A 283 -3.83 3.30 -14.27
N PHE A 284 -4.38 3.25 -15.49
CA PHE A 284 -5.57 2.48 -15.80
C PHE A 284 -5.42 0.96 -15.57
N TYR A 285 -4.19 0.44 -15.56
CA TYR A 285 -3.94 -0.94 -15.13
C TYR A 285 -4.54 -1.25 -13.75
N TYR A 286 -4.35 -0.36 -12.77
CA TYR A 286 -4.87 -0.55 -11.41
C TYR A 286 -6.40 -0.39 -11.34
N ILE A 287 -6.96 0.47 -12.20
CA ILE A 287 -8.41 0.60 -12.39
C ILE A 287 -8.99 -0.73 -12.87
N MET A 288 -8.36 -1.38 -13.85
CA MET A 288 -8.81 -2.67 -14.38
C MET A 288 -8.68 -3.81 -13.36
N GLU A 289 -7.59 -3.85 -12.58
CA GLU A 289 -7.41 -4.82 -11.49
C GLU A 289 -8.55 -4.72 -10.46
N PHE A 290 -9.04 -3.51 -10.16
CA PHE A 290 -10.20 -3.31 -9.28
C PHE A 290 -11.46 -3.98 -9.83
N TYR A 291 -11.81 -3.80 -11.11
CA TYR A 291 -13.00 -4.46 -11.67
C TYR A 291 -12.87 -5.99 -11.74
N GLN A 292 -11.65 -6.50 -11.94
CA GLN A 292 -11.42 -7.94 -12.03
C GLN A 292 -11.45 -8.65 -10.66
N THR A 293 -10.94 -7.99 -9.63
CA THR A 293 -10.73 -8.61 -8.31
C THR A 293 -11.66 -8.09 -7.21
N GLY A 294 -12.31 -6.94 -7.45
CA GLY A 294 -13.04 -6.17 -6.44
C GLY A 294 -12.14 -5.52 -5.38
N LYS A 295 -10.81 -5.48 -5.58
CA LYS A 295 -9.84 -4.97 -4.61
C LYS A 295 -8.97 -3.87 -5.22
N HIS A 296 -8.60 -2.89 -4.39
CA HIS A 296 -7.62 -1.89 -4.80
C HIS A 296 -6.20 -2.46 -4.76
N THR A 297 -5.49 -2.33 -5.87
CA THR A 297 -4.05 -2.57 -5.96
C THR A 297 -3.33 -1.23 -6.05
N TRP A 298 -2.22 -1.08 -5.33
CA TRP A 298 -1.51 0.18 -5.20
C TRP A 298 -0.13 0.13 -5.88
N PRO A 299 0.39 1.24 -6.43
CA PRO A 299 1.70 1.27 -7.04
C PRO A 299 2.79 1.09 -5.98
N THR A 300 3.84 0.33 -6.32
CA THR A 300 5.05 0.19 -5.50
C THR A 300 6.04 1.34 -5.75
N GLU A 301 7.03 1.52 -4.86
CA GLU A 301 8.05 2.59 -4.97
C GLU A 301 8.85 2.58 -6.28
N SER A 302 8.95 1.44 -6.97
CA SER A 302 9.63 1.30 -8.26
C SER A 302 8.69 1.38 -9.47
N GLY A 303 7.38 1.50 -9.25
CA GLY A 303 6.36 1.52 -10.28
C GLY A 303 6.39 2.78 -11.16
N LYS A 304 5.89 2.66 -12.39
CA LYS A 304 5.78 3.77 -13.36
C LYS A 304 4.70 4.81 -13.03
N VAL A 305 3.85 4.52 -12.04
CA VAL A 305 2.67 5.31 -11.69
C VAL A 305 2.81 5.75 -10.25
N THR A 306 2.72 7.06 -10.01
CA THR A 306 2.70 7.61 -8.65
C THR A 306 1.31 7.45 -8.03
N TRP A 307 1.25 7.47 -6.69
CA TRP A 307 -0.02 7.47 -5.94
C TRP A 307 -0.98 8.54 -6.45
N LYS A 308 -0.47 9.76 -6.65
CA LYS A 308 -1.27 10.90 -7.10
C LYS A 308 -1.86 10.69 -8.50
N GLN A 309 -1.10 10.09 -9.42
CA GLN A 309 -1.62 9.77 -10.75
C GLN A 309 -2.73 8.74 -10.67
N LEU A 310 -2.58 7.72 -9.82
CA LEU A 310 -3.65 6.75 -9.60
C LEU A 310 -4.87 7.39 -8.93
N GLU A 311 -4.67 8.28 -7.97
CA GLU A 311 -5.75 9.02 -7.29
C GLU A 311 -6.57 9.86 -8.29
N GLU A 312 -5.91 10.58 -9.20
CA GLU A 312 -6.56 11.35 -10.27
C GLU A 312 -7.37 10.44 -11.23
N GLU A 313 -6.92 9.21 -11.50
CA GLU A 313 -7.70 8.24 -12.30
C GLU A 313 -8.84 7.58 -11.52
N LEU A 314 -8.65 7.23 -10.25
CA LEU A 314 -9.73 6.69 -9.41
C LEU A 314 -10.90 7.68 -9.30
N ASP A 315 -10.59 8.98 -9.16
CA ASP A 315 -11.58 10.06 -9.17
C ASP A 315 -12.30 10.15 -10.52
N TYR A 316 -11.56 10.16 -11.65
CA TYR A 316 -12.14 10.20 -13.00
C TYR A 316 -13.09 9.02 -13.26
N PHE A 317 -12.66 7.79 -12.94
CA PHE A 317 -13.48 6.58 -13.11
C PHE A 317 -14.52 6.38 -12.01
N GLN A 318 -14.64 7.33 -11.07
CA GLN A 318 -15.60 7.33 -9.97
C GLN A 318 -15.53 6.04 -9.16
N ILE A 319 -14.33 5.49 -8.99
CA ILE A 319 -14.13 4.31 -8.15
C ILE A 319 -14.08 4.80 -6.70
N PRO A 320 -14.98 4.35 -5.81
CA PRO A 320 -14.96 4.79 -4.42
C PRO A 320 -13.66 4.35 -3.75
N PHE A 321 -12.84 5.32 -3.34
CA PHE A 321 -11.73 5.07 -2.44
C PHE A 321 -11.81 6.06 -1.28
N LYS A 322 -11.83 5.53 -0.07
CA LYS A 322 -11.74 6.34 1.15
C LYS A 322 -10.33 6.19 1.69
N LYS A 323 -9.59 7.31 1.64
CA LYS A 323 -8.21 7.41 2.11
C LYS A 323 -8.02 6.91 3.56
N SER A 324 -9.07 6.92 4.39
CA SER A 324 -9.04 6.45 5.79
C SER A 324 -9.53 5.01 5.99
N THR A 325 -10.69 4.60 5.42
CA THR A 325 -11.24 3.24 5.65
C THR A 325 -10.48 2.13 4.91
N ALA A 326 -9.86 2.40 3.76
CA ALA A 326 -9.12 1.39 3.00
C ALA A 326 -7.81 0.99 3.71
N ILE A 327 -7.14 1.96 4.34
CA ILE A 327 -5.94 1.73 5.14
C ILE A 327 -6.32 0.97 6.41
N SER A 328 -7.34 1.41 7.17
CA SER A 328 -7.75 0.72 8.40
C SER A 328 -8.24 -0.71 8.16
N SER A 329 -9.04 -0.97 7.12
CA SER A 329 -9.58 -2.32 6.87
C SER A 329 -8.51 -3.33 6.45
N SER A 330 -7.59 -2.94 5.56
CA SER A 330 -6.46 -3.78 5.17
C SER A 330 -5.48 -3.97 6.34
N THR A 331 -5.17 -2.91 7.06
CA THR A 331 -4.32 -2.93 8.26
C THR A 331 -4.90 -3.83 9.34
N LEU A 332 -6.20 -3.71 9.65
CA LEU A 332 -6.88 -4.58 10.62
C LEU A 332 -6.92 -6.03 10.14
N LYS A 333 -7.09 -6.28 8.84
CA LYS A 333 -6.98 -7.64 8.31
C LYS A 333 -5.58 -8.22 8.54
N THR A 334 -4.53 -7.48 8.21
CA THR A 334 -3.14 -7.92 8.46
C THR A 334 -2.88 -8.10 9.95
N ALA A 335 -3.38 -7.22 10.81
CA ALA A 335 -3.29 -7.38 12.26
C ALA A 335 -3.97 -8.68 12.73
N ARG A 336 -5.16 -9.00 12.20
CA ARG A 336 -5.85 -10.27 12.47
C ARG A 336 -5.02 -11.48 12.03
N ASP A 337 -4.49 -11.45 10.82
CA ASP A 337 -3.66 -12.54 10.29
C ASP A 337 -2.40 -12.74 11.14
N ASN A 338 -1.75 -11.65 11.58
CA ASN A 338 -0.61 -11.69 12.49
C ASN A 338 -0.97 -12.26 13.87
N CYS A 339 -2.11 -11.87 14.43
CA CYS A 339 -2.61 -12.44 15.69
C CYS A 339 -2.79 -13.95 15.58
N ASN A 340 -3.47 -14.40 14.52
CA ASN A 340 -3.69 -15.81 14.25
C ASN A 340 -2.37 -16.58 14.10
N ASN A 341 -1.37 -16.00 13.43
CA ASN A 341 -0.05 -16.62 13.29
C ASN A 341 0.64 -16.83 14.64
N ILE A 342 0.54 -15.86 15.56
CA ILE A 342 1.12 -15.97 16.90
C ILE A 342 0.39 -17.05 17.71
N ILE A 343 -0.95 -17.07 17.68
CA ILE A 343 -1.76 -18.12 18.32
C ILE A 343 -1.34 -19.50 17.79
N LEU A 344 -1.26 -19.66 16.46
CA LEU A 344 -0.81 -20.89 15.82
C LEU A 344 0.62 -21.29 16.23
N GLY A 345 1.51 -20.33 16.46
CA GLY A 345 2.86 -20.57 16.99
C GLY A 345 2.83 -21.21 18.38
N PHE A 346 1.99 -20.68 19.28
CA PHE A 346 1.79 -21.26 20.61
C PHE A 346 1.06 -22.61 20.57
N GLU A 347 0.12 -22.82 19.65
CA GLU A 347 -0.48 -24.15 19.44
C GLU A 347 0.57 -25.19 19.06
N ARG A 348 1.46 -24.84 18.11
CA ARG A 348 2.58 -25.69 17.72
C ARG A 348 3.53 -25.94 18.89
N LEU A 349 3.74 -24.96 19.78
CA LEU A 349 4.53 -25.14 21.00
C LEU A 349 3.88 -26.17 21.94
N ILE A 350 2.58 -26.03 22.21
CA ILE A 350 1.83 -26.94 23.09
C ILE A 350 1.84 -28.36 22.54
N LEU A 351 1.60 -28.54 21.24
CA LEU A 351 1.65 -29.84 20.59
C LEU A 351 3.04 -30.50 20.68
N ARG A 352 4.12 -29.72 20.52
CA ARG A 352 5.48 -30.23 20.75
C ARG A 352 5.70 -30.62 22.21
N CYS A 353 5.22 -29.82 23.15
CA CYS A 353 5.29 -30.15 24.57
C CYS A 353 4.59 -31.50 24.85
N CYS A 354 3.41 -31.73 24.24
CA CYS A 354 2.71 -33.01 24.33
C CYS A 354 3.52 -34.17 23.73
N TYR A 355 4.13 -33.99 22.55
CA TYR A 355 4.98 -35.00 21.90
C TYR A 355 6.17 -35.42 22.79
N TYR A 356 6.78 -34.47 23.50
CA TYR A 356 7.89 -34.73 24.42
C TYR A 356 7.44 -35.04 25.87
N LEU A 357 6.13 -35.19 26.12
CA LEU A 357 5.56 -35.40 27.46
C LEU A 357 5.99 -34.33 28.49
N ILE A 358 6.13 -33.10 28.02
CA ILE A 358 6.40 -31.91 28.82
C ILE A 358 5.05 -31.24 29.12
N ASN A 359 4.66 -31.20 30.39
CA ASN A 359 3.38 -30.66 30.82
C ASN A 359 3.49 -29.29 31.52
N TYR A 360 4.71 -28.73 31.56
CA TYR A 360 5.01 -27.45 32.14
C TYR A 360 6.15 -26.80 31.36
N ILE A 361 5.94 -25.58 30.88
CA ILE A 361 6.94 -24.76 30.23
C ILE A 361 6.84 -23.31 30.69
N LYS A 362 7.99 -22.68 30.87
CA LYS A 362 8.13 -21.29 31.26
C LYS A 362 8.97 -20.56 30.22
N LEU A 363 8.47 -19.43 29.75
CA LEU A 363 9.08 -18.62 28.71
C LEU A 363 9.37 -17.24 29.27
N GLU A 364 10.62 -16.79 29.15
CA GLU A 364 11.06 -15.42 29.40
C GLU A 364 11.19 -14.69 28.06
N ILE A 365 10.47 -13.60 27.89
CA ILE A 365 10.36 -12.86 26.64
C ILE A 365 10.99 -11.49 26.83
N LYS A 366 12.05 -11.22 26.06
CA LYS A 366 12.84 -9.98 26.09
C LYS A 366 12.80 -9.28 24.73
N ASN A 367 13.31 -8.05 24.69
CA ASN A 367 13.43 -7.27 23.44
C ASN A 367 14.21 -8.00 22.33
N TYR A 368 15.11 -8.91 22.70
CA TYR A 368 15.96 -9.68 21.79
C TYR A 368 15.54 -11.14 21.61
N GLY A 369 14.35 -11.53 22.07
CA GLY A 369 13.76 -12.84 21.79
C GLY A 369 13.23 -13.59 23.01
N ILE A 370 12.87 -14.86 22.78
CA ILE A 370 12.26 -15.75 23.77
C ILE A 370 13.27 -16.77 24.30
N ARG A 371 13.29 -16.95 25.61
CA ARG A 371 14.09 -17.94 26.31
C ARG A 371 13.19 -18.92 27.07
N VAL A 372 13.39 -20.22 26.87
CA VAL A 372 12.78 -21.27 27.68
C VAL A 372 13.55 -21.38 29.00
N ILE A 373 12.84 -21.19 30.11
CA ILE A 373 13.38 -21.32 31.47
C ILE A 373 12.98 -22.69 32.02
N ASP A 374 13.96 -23.38 32.60
CA ASP A 374 13.76 -24.64 33.32
C ASP A 374 13.93 -24.40 34.82
N ASP A 375 12.90 -24.75 35.60
CA ASP A 375 12.94 -24.73 37.06
C ASP A 375 13.35 -26.11 37.63
N ILE A 376 13.64 -27.13 36.79
CA ILE A 376 13.77 -28.54 37.21
C ILE A 376 15.13 -29.14 36.79
N ASN A 377 16.05 -29.26 37.77
CA ASN A 377 17.40 -29.84 37.66
C ASN A 377 17.43 -31.34 37.24
N SER A 378 17.05 -31.68 36.00
CA SER A 378 17.14 -33.07 35.50
C SER A 378 17.84 -33.16 34.14
N ASN A 379 19.00 -33.83 34.10
CA ASN A 379 19.83 -33.96 32.89
C ASN A 379 19.11 -34.64 31.70
N ARG A 380 18.04 -35.42 31.93
CA ARG A 380 17.24 -36.04 30.85
C ARG A 380 16.37 -35.03 30.09
N ARG A 381 15.93 -33.93 30.70
CA ARG A 381 15.08 -32.90 30.06
C ARG A 381 15.87 -31.87 29.26
N LEU A 382 17.18 -31.80 29.43
CA LEU A 382 18.02 -30.74 28.86
C LEU A 382 18.03 -30.75 27.31
N ASN A 383 17.92 -31.92 26.68
CA ASN A 383 17.88 -32.02 25.21
C ASN A 383 16.53 -31.59 24.64
N ASP A 384 15.43 -32.02 25.25
CA ASP A 384 14.08 -31.64 24.81
C ASP A 384 13.85 -30.13 24.99
N LEU A 385 14.35 -29.56 26.10
CA LEU A 385 14.30 -28.12 26.34
C LEU A 385 15.14 -27.32 25.35
N LYS A 386 16.29 -27.84 24.90
CA LYS A 386 17.07 -27.21 23.82
C LYS A 386 16.30 -27.22 22.50
N ILE A 387 15.59 -28.30 22.19
CA ILE A 387 14.75 -28.39 20.99
C ILE A 387 13.61 -27.37 21.07
N LEU A 388 12.96 -27.26 22.23
CA LEU A 388 11.91 -26.26 22.45
C LEU A 388 12.46 -24.83 22.41
N GLN A 389 13.65 -24.59 22.95
CA GLN A 389 14.32 -23.29 22.83
C GLN A 389 14.59 -22.94 21.36
N MET A 390 15.18 -23.85 20.59
CA MET A 390 15.42 -23.64 19.16
C MET A 390 14.11 -23.36 18.42
N PHE A 391 13.05 -24.10 18.76
CA PHE A 391 11.73 -23.87 18.19
C PHE A 391 11.19 -22.49 18.52
N CYS A 392 11.18 -22.09 19.80
CA CYS A 392 10.71 -20.76 20.22
C CYS A 392 11.52 -19.64 19.56
N SER A 393 12.84 -19.80 19.46
CA SER A 393 13.71 -18.84 18.79
C SER A 393 13.37 -18.69 17.30
N SER A 394 12.96 -19.77 16.63
CA SER A 394 12.57 -19.73 15.21
C SER A 394 11.13 -19.26 14.97
N GLU A 395 10.20 -19.61 15.87
CA GLU A 395 8.77 -19.39 15.68
C GLU A 395 8.34 -17.97 16.09
N PHE A 396 9.08 -17.35 17.01
CA PHE A 396 8.75 -16.03 17.57
C PHE A 396 9.83 -14.98 17.30
N GLU A 397 10.55 -15.11 16.18
CA GLU A 397 11.60 -14.20 15.74
C GLU A 397 11.01 -12.92 15.15
N TYR A 398 10.55 -12.02 16.02
CA TYR A 398 10.05 -10.69 15.61
C TYR A 398 10.91 -9.58 16.24
N PRO A 399 11.26 -8.53 15.48
CA PRO A 399 11.64 -7.27 16.08
C PRO A 399 10.48 -6.84 16.97
N GLU A 400 10.73 -6.63 18.27
CA GLU A 400 9.72 -6.20 19.25
C GLU A 400 8.80 -7.31 19.81
N THR A 401 9.09 -8.61 19.65
CA THR A 401 8.27 -9.74 20.18
C THR A 401 7.72 -9.49 21.59
N ARG A 402 8.51 -8.88 22.49
CA ARG A 402 8.05 -8.51 23.83
C ARG A 402 6.86 -7.57 23.83
N ILE A 403 6.94 -6.44 23.11
CA ILE A 403 5.88 -5.42 23.07
C ILE A 403 4.61 -6.03 22.46
N ILE A 404 4.78 -6.81 21.40
CA ILE A 404 3.67 -7.55 20.76
C ILE A 404 2.95 -8.39 21.80
N LEU A 405 3.67 -9.30 22.47
CA LEU A 405 3.09 -10.22 23.44
C LEU A 405 2.53 -9.50 24.67
N GLU A 406 3.16 -8.44 25.17
CA GLU A 406 2.62 -7.62 26.26
C GLU A 406 1.24 -7.03 25.97
N ASN A 407 0.93 -6.80 24.69
CA ASN A 407 -0.33 -6.22 24.25
C ASN A 407 -1.42 -7.26 23.93
N ILE A 408 -1.07 -8.54 23.68
CA ILE A 408 -2.05 -9.56 23.26
C ILE A 408 -1.99 -10.89 24.03
N GLU A 409 -1.06 -11.08 24.96
CA GLU A 409 -0.86 -12.38 25.63
C GLU A 409 -2.11 -12.89 26.34
N GLU A 410 -2.92 -12.01 26.94
CA GLU A 410 -4.14 -12.42 27.64
C GLU A 410 -5.17 -12.98 26.65
N HIS A 411 -5.30 -12.37 25.48
CA HIS A 411 -6.18 -12.86 24.41
C HIS A 411 -5.70 -14.20 23.85
N ILE A 412 -4.39 -14.34 23.64
CA ILE A 412 -3.78 -15.62 23.23
C ILE A 412 -4.06 -16.70 24.28
N GLY A 413 -3.80 -16.40 25.56
CA GLY A 413 -4.00 -17.31 26.67
C GLY A 413 -5.45 -17.80 26.77
N ASN A 414 -6.41 -16.88 26.71
CA ASN A 414 -7.84 -17.21 26.74
C ASN A 414 -8.24 -18.14 25.58
N ASN A 415 -7.78 -17.85 24.36
CA ASN A 415 -8.06 -18.68 23.17
C ASN A 415 -7.48 -20.10 23.33
N LEU A 416 -6.23 -20.21 23.81
CA LEU A 416 -5.56 -21.51 23.97
C LEU A 416 -6.14 -22.33 25.13
N VAL A 417 -6.55 -21.69 26.22
CA VAL A 417 -7.22 -22.36 27.35
C VAL A 417 -8.54 -22.98 26.91
N GLU A 418 -9.31 -22.28 26.09
CA GLU A 418 -10.55 -22.81 25.52
C GLU A 418 -10.26 -23.99 24.56
N ARG A 419 -9.28 -23.80 23.66
CA ARG A 419 -8.94 -24.78 22.62
C ARG A 419 -8.34 -26.09 23.14
N PHE A 420 -7.54 -26.03 24.21
CA PHE A 420 -6.93 -27.20 24.87
C PHE A 420 -7.56 -27.48 26.24
N SER A 421 -8.87 -27.28 26.35
CA SER A 421 -9.64 -27.53 27.57
C SER A 421 -9.64 -29.00 27.99
N ASP A 422 -9.52 -29.92 27.03
CA ASP A 422 -9.34 -31.36 27.24
C ASP A 422 -8.07 -31.70 28.04
N LEU A 423 -6.98 -30.94 27.83
CA LEU A 423 -5.74 -31.08 28.59
C LEU A 423 -5.74 -30.32 29.93
N GLY A 424 -6.81 -29.58 30.23
CA GLY A 424 -6.88 -28.69 31.40
C GLY A 424 -5.80 -27.61 31.36
N LEU A 425 -5.55 -27.03 30.17
CA LEU A 425 -4.49 -26.04 29.97
C LEU A 425 -4.68 -24.82 30.88
N LYS A 426 -3.57 -24.39 31.48
CA LYS A 426 -3.47 -23.18 32.29
C LYS A 426 -2.41 -22.27 31.68
N TRP A 427 -2.82 -21.04 31.43
CA TRP A 427 -1.97 -19.94 30.98
C TRP A 427 -1.79 -18.95 32.13
N LYS A 428 -0.55 -18.55 32.41
CA LYS A 428 -0.25 -17.49 33.38
C LYS A 428 0.81 -16.56 32.81
N SER A 429 0.53 -15.27 32.85
CA SER A 429 1.50 -14.22 32.53
C SER A 429 1.89 -13.44 33.79
N ASP A 430 3.18 -13.17 33.93
CA ASP A 430 3.71 -12.33 34.99
C ASP A 430 4.57 -11.23 34.38
N ARG A 431 4.29 -9.97 34.75
CA ARG A 431 5.10 -8.81 34.36
C ARG A 431 6.03 -8.47 35.52
N ALA A 432 7.35 -8.47 35.29
CA ALA A 432 8.30 -8.06 36.32
C ALA A 432 8.35 -6.52 36.37
N ASN A 433 7.91 -5.91 37.47
CA ASN A 433 7.89 -4.44 37.62
C ASN A 433 9.28 -3.77 37.60
N TYR A 434 10.37 -4.54 37.64
CA TYR A 434 11.75 -4.05 37.72
C TYR A 434 12.68 -4.67 36.68
N GLU A 435 12.27 -5.70 35.95
CA GLU A 435 13.09 -6.34 34.92
C GLU A 435 12.34 -6.32 33.58
N GLU A 436 13.02 -5.92 32.52
CA GLU A 436 12.47 -5.65 31.18
C GLU A 436 12.05 -6.94 30.42
N TYR A 437 11.26 -7.81 31.04
CA TYR A 437 10.76 -9.04 30.41
C TYR A 437 9.36 -9.45 30.86
N LEU A 438 8.68 -10.16 29.96
CA LEU A 438 7.40 -10.84 30.18
C LEU A 438 7.66 -12.32 30.43
N VAL A 439 7.04 -12.90 31.46
CA VAL A 439 7.08 -14.35 31.71
C VAL A 439 5.74 -14.96 31.36
N ILE A 440 5.75 -15.97 30.49
CA ILE A 440 4.56 -16.80 30.18
C ILE A 440 4.82 -18.21 30.70
N THR A 441 3.90 -18.70 31.53
CA THR A 441 3.90 -20.06 32.05
C THR A 441 2.70 -20.82 31.46
N ILE A 442 2.99 -21.93 30.80
CA ILE A 442 1.99 -22.83 30.23
C ILE A 442 2.09 -24.17 30.96
N SER A 443 0.97 -24.65 31.49
CA SER A 443 0.92 -25.95 32.16
C SER A 443 -0.37 -26.69 31.84
N PHE A 444 -0.33 -28.03 31.85
CA PHE A 444 -1.48 -28.89 31.58
C PHE A 444 -1.31 -30.26 32.25
N SER A 445 -2.35 -31.09 32.24
CA SER A 445 -2.31 -32.45 32.81
C SER A 445 -2.52 -33.51 31.73
N PHE A 446 -1.73 -34.58 31.79
CA PHE A 446 -1.94 -35.77 30.97
C PHE A 446 -2.93 -36.77 31.61
N GLU A 447 -3.44 -36.51 32.81
CA GLU A 447 -4.41 -37.39 33.47
C GLU A 447 -5.68 -37.54 32.63
N ASN A 448 -6.16 -36.46 32.00
CA ASN A 448 -7.30 -36.48 31.09
C ASN A 448 -7.04 -37.25 29.78
N VAL A 449 -5.77 -37.41 29.37
CA VAL A 449 -5.42 -38.26 28.22
C VAL A 449 -5.61 -39.73 28.58
N TYR A 450 -5.31 -40.10 29.83
CA TYR A 450 -5.53 -41.45 30.35
C TYR A 450 -7.02 -41.83 30.42
N GLU A 451 -7.90 -40.87 30.71
CA GLU A 451 -9.36 -41.10 30.72
C GLU A 451 -9.94 -41.36 29.33
N ASN A 452 -9.33 -40.80 28.26
CA ASN A 452 -9.73 -41.00 26.87
C ASN A 452 -9.04 -42.20 26.18
N PHE A 453 -8.17 -42.94 26.90
CA PHE A 453 -7.43 -44.09 26.36
C PHE A 453 -8.23 -45.41 26.44
N ASN A 454 -9.36 -45.43 27.14
CA ASN A 454 -10.19 -46.63 27.38
C ASN A 454 -11.35 -46.78 26.40
#